data_AF-A0A150TXN0-F1
#
_entry.id   AF-A0A150TXN0-F1
#
_cell.length_a   1.000
_cell.length_b   1.000
_cell.length_c   1.000
_cell.angle_alpha   90.00
_cell.angle_beta   90.00
_cell.angle_gamma   90.00
#
_symmetry.space_group_name_H-M   'P 1'
#
loop_
_entity.id
_entity.type
_entity.pdbx_description
1 polymer ?
#
loop_
_entity_poly.entity_id
_entity_poly.type
_entity_poly.pdbx_seq_one_letter_code
_entity_poly.pdbx_strand_id
1 'polypeptide(L)' 'MAPEETRTRLIAQIASLLKEGTMPADARAAGLTLIGWLARRMPGEAASRDGVDEMCRRAAVLGCPPRRVGGRRST' A
#
# COMPACT_ATOMS: atom_id res chain seq x y z
N MET A 1 -8.02 3.00 14.05
CA MET A 1 -7.40 3.45 12.78
C MET A 1 -6.44 2.36 12.34
N ALA A 2 -6.62 1.79 11.15
CA ALA A 2 -5.77 0.70 10.70
C ALA A 2 -4.35 1.24 10.41
N PRO A 3 -3.28 0.47 10.68
CA PRO A 3 -1.90 0.90 10.39
C PRO A 3 -1.70 1.20 8.89
N GLU A 4 -2.40 0.50 7.99
CA GLU A 4 -2.35 0.74 6.54
C GLU A 4 -3.00 2.06 6.11
N GLU A 5 -4.13 2.43 6.74
CA GLU A 5 -4.83 3.69 6.49
C GLU A 5 -3.97 4.89 6.91
N THR A 6 -3.34 4.78 8.08
CA THR A 6 -2.43 5.80 8.62
C THR A 6 -1.22 6.01 7.68
N ARG A 7 -0.62 4.91 7.19
CA ARG A 7 0.49 4.93 6.24
C ARG A 7 0.12 5.61 4.93
N THR A 8 -1.03 5.25 4.37
CA THR A 8 -1.53 5.86 3.13
C THR A 8 -1.78 7.36 3.29
N ARG A 9 -2.36 7.76 4.42
CA ARG A 9 -2.60 9.17 4.73
C ARG A 9 -1.30 9.97 4.91
N LEU A 10 -0.26 9.37 5.49
CA LEU A 10 1.06 10.01 5.60
C LEU A 10 1.72 10.20 4.23
N ILE A 11 1.69 9.17 3.38
CA ILE A 11 2.20 9.27 2.00
C ILE A 11 1.50 10.40 1.24
N ALA A 12 0.17 10.51 1.34
CA ALA A 12 -0.59 11.55 0.67
C ALA A 12 -0.21 12.96 1.15
N GLN A 13 -0.05 13.15 2.46
CA GLN A 13 0.36 14.44 3.03
C GLN A 13 1.77 14.85 2.58
N ILE A 14 2.74 13.92 2.62
CA ILE A 14 4.10 14.21 2.16
C ILE A 14 4.09 14.54 0.66
N ALA A 15 3.34 13.79 -0.16
CA ALA A 15 3.24 14.05 -1.59
C ALA A 15 2.65 15.44 -1.90
N SER A 16 1.65 15.88 -1.14
CA SER A 16 1.09 17.24 -1.26
C SER A 16 2.14 18.31 -0.95
N LEU A 17 2.88 18.16 0.15
CA LEU A 17 3.94 19.10 0.55
C LEU A 17 5.04 19.20 -0.52
N LEU A 18 5.43 18.06 -1.12
CA LEU A 18 6.44 18.04 -2.19
C LEU A 18 5.97 18.76 -3.47
N LYS A 19 4.66 18.91 -3.67
CA LYS A 19 4.07 19.56 -4.85
C LYS A 19 4.04 21.09 -4.73
N GLU A 20 4.07 21.63 -3.51
CA GLU A 20 4.01 23.09 -3.26
C GLU A 20 5.28 23.84 -3.72
N GLY A 21 6.37 23.13 -4.08
CA GLY A 21 7.49 23.68 -4.84
C GLY A 21 8.46 24.60 -4.09
N THR A 22 8.17 24.90 -2.82
CA THR A 22 8.97 25.79 -1.96
C THR A 22 10.06 25.06 -1.16
N MET A 23 10.16 23.74 -1.27
CA MET A 23 11.11 22.96 -0.48
C MET A 23 12.55 23.00 -1.04
N PRO A 24 13.58 23.11 -0.17
CA PRO A 24 14.96 22.86 -0.55
C PRO A 24 15.14 21.47 -1.17
N ALA A 25 16.11 21.34 -2.08
CA ALA A 25 16.37 20.08 -2.80
C ALA A 25 16.58 18.88 -1.86
N ASP A 26 17.32 19.09 -0.76
CA ASP A 26 17.57 18.05 0.24
C ASP A 26 16.31 17.61 0.98
N ALA A 27 15.43 18.57 1.30
CA ALA A 27 14.15 18.27 1.94
C ALA A 27 13.21 17.50 1.00
N ARG A 28 13.23 17.85 -0.29
CA ARG A 28 12.50 17.13 -1.34
C ARG A 28 13.03 15.70 -1.49
N ALA A 29 14.35 15.52 -1.50
CA ALA A 29 14.99 14.20 -1.57
C ALA A 29 14.61 13.34 -0.36
N ALA A 30 14.71 13.89 0.86
CA ALA A 30 14.33 13.20 2.09
C ALA A 30 12.83 12.79 2.08
N GLY A 31 11.93 13.66 1.62
CA GLY A 31 10.51 13.36 1.51
C GLY A 31 10.21 12.22 0.53
N LEU A 32 10.87 12.20 -0.63
CA LEU A 32 10.75 11.10 -1.59
C LEU A 32 11.32 9.79 -1.05
N THR A 33 12.45 9.83 -0.33
CA THR A 33 13.01 8.66 0.35
C THR A 33 12.04 8.11 1.41
N LEU A 34 11.41 8.99 2.20
CA LEU A 34 10.43 8.60 3.21
C LEU A 34 9.17 7.98 2.59
N ILE A 35 8.64 8.57 1.51
CA ILE A 35 7.55 7.96 0.74
C ILE A 35 7.95 6.57 0.24
N GLY A 36 9.15 6.42 -0.31
CA GLY A 36 9.67 5.13 -0.77
C GLY A 36 9.77 4.09 0.36
N TRP A 37 10.13 4.50 1.57
CA TRP A 37 10.17 3.63 2.74
C TRP A 37 8.75 3.24 3.20
N LEU A 38 7.83 4.22 3.31
CA LEU A 38 6.44 3.99 3.69
C LEU A 38 5.67 3.16 2.64
N ALA A 39 6.01 3.25 1.37
CA ALA A 39 5.36 2.48 0.31
C ALA A 39 5.81 1.00 0.29
N ARG A 40 6.95 0.67 0.90
CA ARG A 40 7.41 -0.70 1.03
C ARG A 40 6.63 -1.40 2.13
N ARG A 41 6.22 -2.65 1.86
CA ARG A 41 5.65 -3.54 2.88
C ARG A 41 6.75 -3.95 3.85
N MET A 42 6.50 -3.86 5.15
CA MET A 42 7.48 -4.34 6.13
C MET A 42 7.59 -5.88 6.05
N PRO A 43 8.79 -6.46 6.19
CA PRO A 43 8.92 -7.90 6.35
C PRO A 43 8.07 -8.36 7.54
N GLY A 44 7.17 -9.32 7.32
CA GLY A 44 6.22 -9.80 8.34
C GLY A 44 4.84 -9.13 8.31
N GLU A 45 4.63 -8.10 7.48
CA GLU A 45 3.32 -7.47 7.32
C GLU A 45 2.40 -8.32 6.42
N ALA A 46 1.27 -8.76 6.97
CA ALA A 46 0.28 -9.54 6.24
C ALA A 46 -0.22 -8.79 4.99
N ALA A 47 -0.65 -9.52 3.97
CA ALA A 47 -1.27 -8.89 2.80
C ALA A 47 -2.56 -8.17 3.23
N SER A 48 -2.75 -6.95 2.72
CA SER A 48 -4.00 -6.24 2.91
C SER A 48 -5.16 -7.13 2.45
N ARG A 49 -6.17 -7.24 3.32
CA ARG A 49 -7.39 -8.00 3.04
C ARG A 49 -8.55 -7.08 2.66
N ASP A 50 -8.30 -5.78 2.63
CA ASP A 50 -9.31 -4.78 2.26
C ASP A 50 -9.78 -5.04 0.82
N GLY A 51 -11.11 -5.05 0.64
CA GLY A 51 -11.74 -5.33 -0.64
C GLY A 51 -11.70 -6.81 -1.08
N VAL A 52 -11.00 -7.70 -0.38
CA VAL A 52 -10.95 -9.14 -0.73
C VAL A 52 -12.32 -9.79 -0.57
N ASP A 53 -13.04 -9.51 0.52
CA ASP A 53 -14.39 -10.07 0.73
C ASP A 53 -15.41 -9.57 -0.30
N GLU A 54 -15.32 -8.30 -0.71
CA GLU A 54 -16.16 -7.74 -1.75
C GLU A 54 -15.81 -8.34 -3.13
N MET A 55 -14.52 -8.48 -3.43
CA MET A 55 -14.06 -9.15 -4.65
C MET A 55 -14.54 -10.60 -4.70
N CYS A 56 -14.41 -11.35 -3.60
CA CYS A 56 -14.87 -12.74 -3.50
C CYS A 56 -16.38 -12.85 -3.68
N ARG A 57 -17.17 -11.95 -3.09
CA ARG A 57 -18.63 -11.90 -3.32
C ARG A 57 -18.96 -11.63 -4.78
N ARG A 58 -18.31 -10.65 -5.42
CA ARG A 58 -18.51 -10.35 -6.85
C ARG A 58 -18.07 -11.50 -7.76
N ALA A 59 -16.96 -12.16 -7.42
CA ALA A 59 -16.43 -13.31 -8.14
C ALA A 59 -17.40 -14.50 -8.09
N ALA A 60 -18.03 -14.75 -6.94
CA ALA A 60 -19.08 -15.77 -6.79
C ALA A 60 -20.32 -15.45 -7.63
N VAL A 61 -20.73 -14.18 -7.72
CA VAL A 61 -21.85 -13.74 -8.57
C VAL A 61 -21.51 -13.86 -10.07
N LEU A 62 -20.26 -13.55 -10.45
CA LEU A 62 -19.81 -13.58 -11.84
C LEU A 62 -19.35 -14.98 -12.32
N GLY A 63 -19.42 -16.00 -11.47
CA GLY A 63 -18.99 -17.37 -11.80
C GLY A 63 -17.48 -17.52 -12.04
N CYS A 64 -16.66 -16.53 -11.65
CA CYS A 64 -15.21 -16.58 -11.81
C CYS A 64 -14.57 -16.99 -10.49
N PRO A 65 -14.00 -18.20 -10.35
CA PRO A 65 -13.44 -18.62 -9.07
C PRO A 65 -12.19 -17.78 -8.73
N PRO A 66 -11.98 -17.41 -7.44
CA PRO A 66 -10.75 -16.74 -7.04
C PRO A 66 -9.57 -17.67 -7.32
N ARG A 67 -8.60 -17.19 -8.12
CA ARG A 67 -7.33 -17.91 -8.31
C ARG A 67 -6.67 -18.08 -6.95
N ARG A 68 -6.58 -19.31 -6.45
CA ARG A 68 -5.75 -19.65 -5.29
C ARG A 68 -4.31 -19.26 -5.62
N VAL A 69 -3.81 -18.19 -5.02
CA VAL A 69 -2.37 -17.92 -5.00
C VAL A 69 -1.75 -19.02 -4.13
N GLY A 70 -1.31 -20.09 -4.78
CA GLY A 70 -0.66 -21.22 -4.13
C GLY A 70 0.57 -20.74 -3.36
N GLY A 71 0.63 -21.10 -2.09
CA GLY A 71 1.80 -20.88 -1.25
C GLY A 71 3.02 -21.52 -1.89
N ARG A 72 4.08 -20.73 -2.07
CA ARG A 72 5.41 -21.29 -2.28
C ARG A 72 5.81 -22.01 -1.00
N ARG A 73 5.73 -23.33 -1.05
CA ARG A 73 6.39 -24.23 -0.12
C ARG A 73 7.87 -24.22 -0.53
N SER A 74 8.71 -23.54 0.25
CA SER A 74 10.16 -23.68 0.14
C SER A 74 10.60 -24.70 1.17
N THR A 75 11.08 -25.85 0.67
CA THR A 75 11.99 -26.77 1.37
C THR A 75 13.35 -26.13 1.58
#